data_AF-A0A2V7BBG5-F1
#
_entry.id   AF-A0A2V7BBG5-F1
#
_cell.length_a   1.000
_cell.length_b   1.000
_cell.length_c   1.000
_cell.angle_alpha   90.00
_cell.angle_beta   90.00
_cell.angle_gamma   90.00
#
_symmetry.space_group_name_H-M   'P 1'
#
loop_
_entity.id
_entity.type
_entity.pdbx_description
1 polymer ?
#
loop_
_entity_poly.entity_id
_entity_poly.type
_entity_poly.pdbx_seq_one_letter_code
_entity_poly.pdbx_strand_id
1 'polypeptide(L)'
;MFENKMFENKTKVLLLLTQDALDRARVLAGKATAALKLPVSLQIVLRALIEEGLKHGDRPVLLANIGDQAKAVRLQRSAARRPIRYQTHVTTTKR
;
A
#
# COMPACT_ATOMS: atom_id res chain seq x y z
N MET A 1 3.39 22.45 -29.94
CA MET A 1 2.62 22.75 -28.71
C MET A 1 1.99 21.46 -28.23
N PHE A 2 2.46 20.89 -27.12
CA PHE A 2 1.77 19.78 -26.46
C PHE A 2 1.09 20.35 -25.22
N GLU A 3 -0.23 20.41 -25.26
CA GLU A 3 -1.07 20.99 -24.23
C GLU A 3 -0.98 20.13 -22.96
N ASN A 4 -0.42 20.69 -21.90
CA ASN A 4 -0.06 19.98 -20.68
C ASN A 4 -1.26 19.89 -19.71
N LYS A 5 -2.41 19.38 -20.18
CA LYS A 5 -3.65 19.25 -19.37
C LYS A 5 -3.66 18.08 -18.37
N MET A 6 -2.61 17.26 -18.31
CA MET A 6 -2.60 16.03 -17.51
C MET A 6 -2.64 16.26 -15.99
N PHE A 7 -2.53 17.50 -15.50
CA PHE A 7 -2.36 17.79 -14.06
C PHE A 7 -3.41 18.72 -13.45
N GLU A 8 -4.54 18.99 -14.13
CA GLU A 8 -5.56 19.92 -13.60
C GLU A 8 -6.39 19.32 -12.45
N ASN A 9 -6.43 17.99 -12.28
CA ASN A 9 -7.07 17.35 -11.13
C ASN A 9 -6.05 16.50 -10.34
N LYS A 10 -5.30 17.13 -9.44
CA LYS A 10 -4.28 16.45 -8.62
C LYS A 10 -4.93 15.67 -7.48
N THR A 11 -5.64 14.60 -7.78
CA THR A 11 -5.94 13.56 -6.80
C THR A 11 -4.61 12.97 -6.31
N LYS A 12 -4.25 13.26 -5.06
CA LYS A 12 -3.04 12.71 -4.42
C LYS A 12 -3.40 11.36 -3.79
N VAL A 13 -2.69 10.30 -4.18
CA VAL A 13 -2.90 8.94 -3.65
C VAL A 13 -1.65 8.53 -2.86
N LEU A 14 -1.85 8.04 -1.63
CA LEU A 14 -0.81 7.40 -0.84
C LEU A 14 -0.86 5.88 -1.10
N LEU A 15 0.25 5.32 -1.56
CA LEU A 15 0.36 3.89 -1.86
C LEU A 15 1.23 3.22 -0.79
N LEU A 16 0.67 2.25 -0.07
CA LEU A 16 1.43 1.35 0.80
C LEU A 16 1.74 0.07 0.02
N LEU A 17 3.02 -0.20 -0.20
CA LEU A 17 3.49 -1.40 -0.88
C LEU A 17 4.38 -2.21 0.06
N THR A 18 4.33 -3.54 -0.08
CA THR A 18 5.37 -4.40 0.49
C THR A 18 6.69 -4.17 -0.25
N GLN A 19 7.80 -4.44 0.42
CA GLN A 19 9.12 -4.28 -0.17
C GLN A 19 9.31 -5.14 -1.44
N ASP A 20 8.83 -6.39 -1.39
CA ASP A 20 8.86 -7.31 -2.54
C ASP A 20 8.13 -6.76 -3.78
N ALA A 21 6.96 -6.14 -3.59
CA ALA A 21 6.24 -5.50 -4.70
C ALA A 21 7.04 -4.32 -5.29
N LEU A 22 7.70 -3.53 -4.42
CA LEU A 22 8.55 -2.43 -4.84
C LEU A 22 9.79 -2.91 -5.62
N ASP A 23 10.40 -4.01 -5.17
CA ASP A 23 11.59 -4.60 -5.81
C ASP A 23 11.25 -5.17 -7.19
N ARG A 24 10.11 -5.85 -7.34
CA ARG A 24 9.62 -6.30 -8.66
C ARG A 24 9.39 -5.11 -9.61
N ALA A 25 8.81 -4.02 -9.11
CA ALA A 25 8.58 -2.81 -9.91
C ALA A 25 9.90 -2.15 -10.34
N ARG A 26 10.95 -2.17 -9.51
CA ARG A 26 12.30 -1.71 -9.90
C ARG A 26 12.89 -2.57 -11.03
N VAL A 27 12.76 -3.90 -10.93
CA VAL A 27 13.22 -4.81 -12.00
C VAL A 27 12.50 -4.51 -13.31
N LEU A 28 11.18 -4.28 -13.26
CA LEU A 28 10.40 -3.90 -14.44
C LEU A 28 10.86 -2.56 -15.04
N ALA A 29 11.15 -1.56 -14.22
CA ALA A 29 11.68 -0.28 -14.68
C ALA A 29 13.04 -0.44 -15.40
N GLY A 30 13.93 -1.27 -14.85
CA GLY A 30 15.22 -1.58 -15.48
C GLY A 30 15.05 -2.29 -16.83
N LYS A 31 14.19 -3.30 -16.89
CA LYS A 31 13.87 -4.01 -18.14
C LYS A 31 13.25 -3.09 -19.19
N ALA A 32 12.31 -2.24 -18.79
CA ALA A 32 11.67 -1.28 -19.69
C ALA A 32 12.67 -0.24 -20.21
N THR A 33 13.57 0.24 -19.36
CA THR A 33 14.65 1.16 -19.76
C THR A 33 15.55 0.52 -20.82
N ALA A 34 15.95 -0.74 -20.61
CA ALA A 34 16.78 -1.48 -21.55
C ALA A 34 16.05 -1.74 -22.88
N ALA A 35 14.79 -2.16 -22.83
CA ALA A 35 14.00 -2.50 -24.00
C ALA A 35 13.65 -1.26 -24.85
N LEU A 36 13.22 -0.18 -24.20
CA LEU A 36 12.76 1.04 -24.87
C LEU A 36 13.90 2.01 -25.20
N LYS A 37 15.11 1.77 -24.68
CA LYS A 37 16.29 2.65 -24.81
C LYS A 37 16.02 4.09 -24.34
N LEU A 38 15.18 4.24 -23.34
CA LEU A 38 14.76 5.51 -22.75
C LEU A 38 14.70 5.36 -21.23
N PRO A 39 15.06 6.37 -20.42
CA PRO A 39 14.95 6.27 -18.97
C PRO A 39 13.50 6.07 -18.51
N VAL A 40 13.21 4.91 -17.91
CA VAL A 40 11.90 4.61 -17.31
C VAL A 40 12.01 4.70 -15.80
N SER A 41 11.33 5.67 -15.19
CA SER A 41 11.32 5.83 -13.74
C SER A 41 10.34 4.85 -13.07
N LEU A 42 10.61 4.52 -11.81
CA LEU A 42 9.72 3.70 -11.00
C LEU A 42 8.31 4.31 -10.88
N GLN A 43 8.20 5.65 -10.88
CA GLN A 43 6.91 6.34 -10.83
C GLN A 43 6.06 6.05 -12.08
N ILE A 44 6.67 5.99 -13.26
CA ILE A 44 5.97 5.66 -14.51
C ILE A 44 5.44 4.23 -14.46
N VAL A 45 6.27 3.29 -13.99
CA VAL A 45 5.86 1.87 -13.84
C VAL A 45 4.72 1.72 -12.85
N LEU A 46 4.84 2.33 -11.65
CA LEU A 46 3.79 2.26 -10.63
C LEU A 46 2.50 2.89 -11.12
N ARG A 47 2.58 4.02 -11.84
CA ARG A 47 1.41 4.67 -12.43
C ARG A 47 0.72 3.76 -13.45
N ALA A 48 1.48 3.14 -14.35
CA ALA A 48 0.93 2.18 -15.32
C ALA A 48 0.26 0.99 -14.63
N LEU A 49 0.91 0.41 -13.60
CA LEU A 49 0.32 -0.71 -12.84
C LEU A 49 -0.96 -0.32 -12.10
N ILE A 50 -1.01 0.89 -11.53
CA ILE A 50 -2.23 1.42 -10.91
C ILE A 50 -3.31 1.62 -11.97
N GLU A 51 -2.99 2.24 -13.10
CA GLU A 51 -3.95 2.46 -14.19
C GLU A 51 -4.50 1.14 -14.72
N GLU A 52 -3.67 0.13 -14.97
CA GLU A 52 -4.13 -1.21 -15.37
C GLU A 52 -4.97 -1.86 -14.26
N GLY A 53 -4.54 -1.77 -12.99
CA GLY A 53 -5.32 -2.28 -11.85
C GLY A 53 -6.69 -1.59 -11.69
N LEU A 54 -6.77 -0.28 -11.95
CA LEU A 54 -8.01 0.51 -11.91
C LEU A 54 -8.89 0.29 -13.14
N LYS A 55 -8.31 0.11 -14.33
CA LYS A 55 -9.05 -0.27 -15.56
C LYS A 55 -9.72 -1.63 -15.40
N HIS A 56 -9.12 -2.52 -14.62
CA HIS A 56 -9.70 -3.81 -14.23
C HIS A 56 -10.57 -3.72 -12.95
N GLY A 57 -10.91 -2.50 -12.51
CA GLY A 57 -11.46 -2.14 -11.19
C GLY A 57 -12.84 -2.67 -10.82
N ASP A 58 -13.45 -3.52 -11.64
CA ASP A 58 -14.80 -4.06 -11.40
C ASP A 58 -14.80 -5.56 -11.07
N ARG A 59 -13.70 -6.08 -10.53
CA ARG A 59 -13.71 -7.43 -9.96
C ARG A 59 -14.16 -7.37 -8.49
N PRO A 60 -15.26 -8.05 -8.11
CA PRO A 60 -15.71 -8.16 -6.70
C PRO A 60 -14.61 -8.62 -5.73
N VAL A 61 -13.63 -9.37 -6.25
CA VAL A 61 -12.43 -9.82 -5.54
C VAL A 61 -11.57 -8.66 -5.02
N LEU A 62 -11.50 -7.53 -5.74
CA LEU A 62 -10.72 -6.36 -5.30
C LEU A 62 -11.34 -5.71 -4.07
N LEU A 63 -12.66 -5.55 -4.04
CA LEU A 63 -13.38 -4.99 -2.88
C LEU A 63 -13.31 -5.93 -1.67
N ALA A 64 -13.40 -7.25 -1.89
CA ALA A 64 -13.21 -8.24 -0.83
C ALA A 64 -11.80 -8.16 -0.22
N ASN A 65 -10.77 -8.08 -1.06
CA ASN A 65 -9.38 -7.97 -0.62
C ASN A 65 -9.10 -6.66 0.13
N ILE A 66 -9.67 -5.53 -0.33
CA ILE A 66 -9.60 -4.24 0.40
C ILE A 66 -10.28 -4.36 1.76
N GLY A 67 -11.46 -5.01 1.82
CA GLY A 67 -12.18 -5.27 3.06
C GLY A 67 -11.38 -6.10 4.05
N ASP A 68 -10.76 -7.19 3.59
CA ASP A 68 -9.96 -8.08 4.41
C ASP A 68 -8.70 -7.39 4.94
N GLN A 69 -8.02 -6.58 4.12
CA GLN A 69 -6.88 -5.78 4.56
C GLN A 69 -7.27 -4.70 5.56
N ALA A 70 -8.39 -4.00 5.34
CA ALA A 70 -8.89 -3.00 6.29
C ALA A 70 -9.21 -3.64 7.65
N LYS A 71 -9.79 -4.84 7.64
CA LYS A 71 -10.07 -5.63 8.85
C LYS A 71 -8.77 -6.06 9.55
N ALA A 72 -7.78 -6.51 8.80
CA ALA A 72 -6.46 -6.90 9.34
C ALA A 72 -5.75 -5.71 10.01
N VAL A 73 -5.73 -4.53 9.38
CA VAL A 73 -5.13 -3.31 9.94
C VAL A 73 -5.88 -2.84 11.19
N ARG A 74 -7.23 -2.92 11.20
CA ARG A 74 -8.03 -2.62 12.39
C ARG A 74 -7.67 -3.57 13.54
N LEU A 75 -7.51 -4.86 13.26
CA LEU A 75 -7.14 -5.85 14.27
C LEU A 75 -5.74 -5.56 14.83
N GLN A 76 -4.76 -5.28 13.97
CA GLN A 76 -3.40 -4.90 14.38
C GLN A 76 -3.41 -3.64 15.27
N ARG A 77 -4.15 -2.60 14.89
CA ARG A 77 -4.30 -1.39 15.70
C ARG A 77 -5.00 -1.64 17.04
N SER A 78 -5.97 -2.55 17.07
CA SER A 78 -6.66 -2.92 18.31
C SER A 78 -5.77 -3.74 19.25
N ALA A 79 -4.92 -4.61 18.70
CA ALA A 79 -3.94 -5.39 19.45
C ALA A 79 -2.84 -4.47 20.04
N ALA A 80 -2.37 -3.49 19.27
CA ALA A 80 -1.40 -2.50 19.73
C ALA A 80 -1.95 -1.54 20.81
N ARG A 81 -3.27 -1.45 20.97
CA ARG A 81 -3.95 -0.60 21.98
C ARG A 81 -4.32 -1.35 23.27
N ARG A 82 -4.02 -2.65 23.42
CA ARG A 82 -4.25 -3.33 24.70
C ARG A 82 -3.30 -2.75 25.76
N PRO A 83 -3.80 -2.11 26.83
CA PRO A 83 -2.93 -1.68 27.92
C PRO A 83 -2.34 -2.92 28.59
N ILE A 84 -1.02 -2.90 28.84
CA ILE A 84 -0.36 -3.88 29.70
C ILE A 84 -1.05 -3.79 31.07
N ARG A 85 -1.88 -4.79 31.39
CA ARG A 85 -2.50 -4.90 32.71
C ARG A 85 -1.38 -5.27 33.68
N TYR A 86 -0.83 -4.27 34.38
CA TYR A 86 0.02 -4.53 35.53
C TYR A 86 -0.81 -5.33 36.54
N GLN A 87 -0.38 -6.56 36.79
CA GLN A 87 -1.01 -7.47 37.74
C GLN A 87 -0.48 -7.08 39.12
N THR A 88 -1.23 -6.24 39.86
CA THR A 88 -0.90 -5.91 41.25
C THR A 88 -1.14 -7.15 42.11
N HIS A 89 -0.06 -7.81 42.52
CA HIS A 89 -0.08 -8.81 43.59
C HIS A 89 -0.43 -8.09 44.90
N VAL A 90 -1.66 -8.27 45.38
CA VAL A 90 -2.04 -7.86 46.74
C VAL A 90 -1.57 -8.95 47.69
N THR A 91 -0.47 -8.71 48.40
CA THR A 91 -0.07 -9.53 49.55
C THR A 91 -1.04 -9.26 50.69
N THR A 92 -1.82 -10.29 51.04
CA THR A 92 -2.65 -10.27 52.24
C THR A 92 -1.74 -10.49 53.46
N THR A 93 -1.47 -9.44 54.22
CA THR A 93 -0.96 -9.58 55.59
C THR A 93 -2.15 -9.89 56.50
N LYS A 94 -2.18 -11.12 57.00
CA LYS A 94 -3.10 -11.58 58.04
C LYS A 94 -2.40 -11.33 59.39
N ARG A 95 -3.19 -10.74 60.31
CA ARG A 95 -2.98 -10.51 61.76
C ARG A 95 -1.75 -11.14 62.42
#